data_AF-A0A9P3JEB9-F1
#
_entry.id   AF-A0A9P3JEB9-F1
#
_cell.length_a   1.000
_cell.length_b   1.000
_cell.length_c   1.000
_cell.angle_alpha   90.00
_cell.angle_beta   90.00
_cell.angle_gamma   90.00
#
_symmetry.space_group_name_H-M   'P 1'
#
loop_
_entity.id
_entity.type
_entity.pdbx_description
1 polymer ?
#
loop_
_entity_poly.entity_id
_entity_poly.type
_entity_poly.pdbx_seq_one_letter_code
_entity_poly.pdbx_strand_id
1 'polypeptide(L)'
;LQGRHLQVSPVTFRLRLPATWKIHNAFHVQLLKPYRDPNTVFSGRQPPPPPPVLVHDEPEYEVEFVLAHRRRRNGNVELLILTPTLHSRG
;
A
#
# COMPACT_ATOMS: atom_id res chain seq x y z
N LEU A 1 12.81 18.86 -2.75
CA LEU A 1 13.98 18.24 -2.09
C LEU A 1 14.71 19.31 -1.25
N GLN A 2 14.29 19.53 0.00
CA GLN A 2 14.92 20.49 0.92
C GLN A 2 16.03 19.76 1.72
N GLY A 3 17.14 19.41 1.05
CA GLY A 3 18.20 18.56 1.64
C GLY A 3 19.16 19.29 2.58
N ARG A 4 19.31 20.62 2.47
CA ARG A 4 20.34 21.39 3.20
C ARG A 4 20.03 21.68 4.66
N HIS A 5 18.83 21.40 5.15
CA HIS A 5 18.44 21.68 6.55
C HIS A 5 18.58 20.48 7.49
N LEU A 6 18.86 19.28 6.97
CA LEU A 6 19.00 18.06 7.77
C LEU A 6 20.47 17.68 8.01
N GLN A 7 21.42 18.26 7.26
CA GLN A 7 22.84 17.95 7.41
C GLN A 7 23.46 18.87 8.49
N VAL A 8 23.93 18.28 9.59
CA VAL A 8 24.55 19.01 10.72
C VAL A 8 26.07 19.04 10.58
N SER A 9 26.64 18.00 9.99
CA SER A 9 28.06 17.90 9.64
C SER A 9 28.23 17.04 8.38
N PRO A 10 29.45 16.90 7.81
CA PRO A 10 29.68 16.02 6.67
C PRO A 10 29.24 14.56 6.88
N VAL A 11 29.21 14.11 8.14
CA VAL A 11 28.92 12.72 8.51
C VAL A 11 27.66 12.55 9.36
N THR A 12 27.01 13.64 9.77
CA THR A 12 25.86 13.60 10.69
C THR A 12 24.65 14.32 10.12
N PHE A 13 23.51 13.62 10.16
CA PHE A 13 22.21 14.13 9.71
C PHE A 13 21.20 14.13 10.86
N ARG A 14 20.43 15.21 10.97
CA ARG A 14 19.31 15.37 11.90
C ARG A 14 18.01 15.03 11.19
N LEU A 15 17.30 14.01 11.65
CA LEU A 15 16.03 13.55 11.10
C LEU A 15 14.84 14.20 11.83
N ARG A 16 13.71 14.25 11.14
CA ARG A 16 12.42 14.55 11.78
C ARG A 16 11.83 13.23 12.26
N LEU A 17 11.89 13.00 13.57
CA LEU A 17 11.32 11.81 14.20
C LEU A 17 9.92 12.13 14.75
N PRO A 18 9.04 11.12 14.88
CA PRO A 18 7.78 11.28 15.59
C PRO A 18 8.00 11.81 17.01
N ALA A 19 7.12 12.70 17.48
CA ALA A 19 7.25 13.34 18.80
C ALA A 19 7.20 12.33 19.98
N THR A 20 6.63 11.15 19.75
CA THR A 20 6.55 10.07 20.73
C THR A 20 7.87 9.35 20.96
N TRP A 21 8.84 9.49 20.04
CA TRP A 21 10.12 8.79 20.11
C TRP A 21 11.10 9.55 20.99
N LYS A 22 11.49 8.95 22.12
CA LYS A 22 12.48 9.50 23.07
C LYS A 22 13.93 9.19 22.68
N ILE A 23 14.26 9.18 21.39
CA ILE A 23 15.61 8.91 20.89
C ILE A 23 16.23 10.18 20.27
N HIS A 24 17.55 10.24 20.25
CA HIS A 24 18.26 11.33 19.58
C HIS A 24 17.93 11.35 18.09
N ASN A 25 17.69 12.54 17.56
CA ASN A 25 17.35 12.70 16.16
C ASN A 25 18.56 12.96 15.25
N ALA A 26 19.79 12.88 15.76
CA ALA A 26 21.02 13.03 14.99
C ALA A 26 21.71 11.67 14.81
N PHE A 27 22.00 11.31 13.56
CA PHE A 27 22.55 10.01 13.19
C PHE A 27 23.77 10.15 12.28
N HIS A 28 24.74 9.26 12.47
CA HIS A 28 25.88 9.12 11.57
C HIS A 28 25.43 8.51 10.22
N VAL A 29 26.02 8.97 9.11
CA VAL A 29 25.64 8.58 7.75
C VAL A 29 25.68 7.06 7.51
N GLN A 30 26.61 6.33 8.15
CA GLN A 30 26.71 4.87 8.02
C GLN A 30 25.53 4.10 8.64
N LEU A 31 24.78 4.72 9.56
CA LEU A 31 23.60 4.11 10.18
C LEU A 31 22.33 4.31 9.34
N LEU A 32 22.37 5.22 8.37
CA LEU A 32 21.22 5.54 7.54
C LEU A 32 21.17 4.64 6.32
N LYS A 33 19.97 4.16 6.00
CA LYS A 33 19.69 3.46 4.75
C LYS A 33 18.81 4.36 3.89
N PRO A 34 18.94 4.33 2.55
CA PRO A 34 18.01 5.01 1.67
C PRO A 34 16.57 4.60 1.99
N TYR A 35 15.69 5.60 2.10
CA TYR A 35 14.26 5.33 2.28
C TYR A 35 13.75 4.57 1.06
N ARG A 36 13.06 3.45 1.31
CA ARG A 36 12.33 2.72 0.30
C ARG A 36 10.86 2.83 0.62
N ASP A 37 10.08 3.31 -0.33
CA ASP A 37 8.64 3.45 -0.15
C ASP A 37 8.02 2.06 0.10
N PRO A 38 7.31 1.86 1.23
CA PRO A 38 6.66 0.59 1.54
C PRO A 38 5.70 0.14 0.45
N ASN A 39 4.99 1.05 -0.21
CA ASN A 39 4.06 0.72 -1.30
C ASN A 39 4.82 0.19 -2.53
N THR A 40 6.06 0.63 -2.76
CA THR A 40 6.92 0.09 -3.82
C THR A 40 7.54 -1.25 -3.42
N VAL A 41 8.03 -1.39 -2.19
CA VAL A 41 8.71 -2.63 -1.71
C VAL A 41 7.72 -3.77 -1.48
N PHE A 42 6.53 -3.45 -0.98
CA PHE A 42 5.45 -4.41 -0.72
C PHE A 42 4.36 -4.37 -1.81
N SER A 43 4.68 -3.88 -3.02
CA SER A 43 3.78 -3.76 -4.19
C SER A 43 3.12 -5.07 -4.68
N GLY A 44 3.35 -6.19 -4.00
CA GLY A 44 2.68 -7.47 -4.21
C GLY A 44 2.07 -8.08 -2.94
N ARG A 45 2.18 -7.43 -1.78
CA ARG A 45 1.60 -7.89 -0.51
C ARG A 45 0.19 -7.32 -0.38
N GLN A 46 -0.71 -7.83 -1.21
CA GLN A 46 -2.13 -7.56 -1.04
C GLN A 46 -2.62 -8.32 0.19
N PRO A 47 -3.41 -7.70 1.10
CA PRO A 47 -4.11 -8.48 2.11
C PRO A 47 -4.99 -9.52 1.39
N PRO A 48 -5.20 -10.71 1.99
CA PRO A 48 -6.13 -11.67 1.41
C PRO A 48 -7.49 -10.98 1.21
N PRO A 49 -8.23 -11.31 0.14
CA PRO A 49 -9.57 -10.78 -0.04
C PRO A 49 -10.41 -11.10 1.20
N PRO A 50 -11.33 -10.21 1.60
CA PRO A 50 -12.20 -10.46 2.73
C PRO A 50 -13.02 -11.75 2.50
N PRO A 51 -13.35 -12.50 3.55
CA PRO A 51 -14.24 -13.66 3.42
C PRO A 51 -15.64 -13.21 2.94
N PRO A 52 -16.40 -14.10 2.26
CA PRO A 52 -17.77 -13.80 1.88
C PRO A 52 -18.66 -13.59 3.11
N VAL A 53 -19.68 -12.77 2.95
CA VAL A 53 -20.73 -12.54 3.95
C VAL A 53 -21.92 -13.44 3.61
N LEU A 54 -22.50 -14.10 4.60
CA LEU A 54 -23.73 -14.87 4.40
C LEU A 54 -24.94 -13.94 4.43
N VAL A 55 -25.65 -13.85 3.31
CA VAL A 55 -26.88 -13.08 3.15
C VAL A 55 -27.94 -14.04 2.62
N HIS A 56 -29.04 -14.22 3.35
CA HIS A 56 -30.06 -15.25 3.07
C HIS A 56 -29.47 -16.68 2.93
N ASP A 57 -28.52 -17.04 3.78
CA ASP A 57 -27.79 -18.32 3.76
C ASP A 57 -26.94 -18.59 2.50
N GLU A 58 -26.77 -17.58 1.64
CA GLU A 58 -25.91 -17.64 0.45
C GLU A 58 -24.65 -16.78 0.63
N PRO A 59 -23.48 -17.23 0.17
CA PRO A 59 -22.23 -16.46 0.25
C PRO A 59 -22.20 -15.32 -0.77
N GLU A 60 -22.22 -14.08 -0.28
CA GLU A 60 -22.08 -12.87 -1.07
C GLU A 60 -20.71 -12.22 -0.88
N TYR A 61 -20.22 -11.54 -1.93
CA TYR A 61 -18.93 -10.85 -1.93
C TYR A 61 -19.14 -9.36 -2.16
N GLU A 62 -18.40 -8.54 -1.41
CA GLU A 62 -18.39 -7.10 -1.64
C GLU A 62 -17.64 -6.75 -2.93
N VAL A 63 -18.30 -6.00 -3.82
CA VAL A 63 -17.75 -5.48 -5.06
C VAL A 63 -17.70 -3.97 -4.96
N GLU A 64 -16.53 -3.38 -5.19
CA GLU A 64 -16.35 -1.93 -5.17
C GLU A 64 -16.79 -1.32 -6.51
N PHE A 65 -16.33 -1.89 -7.64
CA PHE A 65 -16.70 -1.45 -8.98
C PHE A 65 -16.74 -2.59 -9.99
N VAL A 66 -17.56 -2.45 -11.04
CA VAL A 66 -17.50 -3.31 -12.23
C VAL A 66 -16.66 -2.61 -13.29
N LEU A 67 -15.50 -3.16 -13.60
CA LEU A 67 -14.54 -2.57 -14.53
C LEU A 67 -14.83 -2.94 -15.98
N ALA A 68 -15.33 -4.15 -16.23
CA ALA A 68 -15.70 -4.61 -17.56
C ALA A 68 -16.69 -5.78 -17.50
N HIS A 69 -17.38 -6.04 -18.61
CA HIS A 69 -18.16 -7.24 -18.79
C HIS A 69 -17.92 -7.83 -20.18
N ARG A 70 -18.00 -9.16 -20.30
CA ARG A 70 -17.92 -9.87 -21.57
C ARG A 70 -19.04 -10.88 -21.69
N ARG A 71 -19.80 -10.81 -22.79
CA ARG A 71 -20.76 -11.85 -23.17
C ARG A 71 -20.05 -12.94 -23.98
N ARG A 72 -20.24 -14.18 -23.56
CA ARG A 72 -19.77 -15.38 -24.27
C ARG A 72 -20.82 -15.82 -25.29
N ARG A 73 -20.37 -16.59 -26.30
CA ARG A 73 -21.25 -17.13 -27.37
C ARG A 73 -22.37 -18.03 -26.84
N ASN A 74 -22.17 -18.64 -25.67
CA ASN A 74 -23.17 -19.47 -24.99
C ASN A 74 -24.17 -18.67 -24.13
N GLY A 75 -24.11 -17.33 -24.16
CA GLY A 75 -25.00 -16.46 -23.38
C GLY A 75 -24.49 -16.09 -21.98
N ASN A 76 -23.41 -16.70 -21.49
CA ASN A 76 -22.85 -16.37 -20.17
C ASN A 76 -22.21 -14.97 -20.16
N VAL A 77 -22.36 -14.25 -19.04
CA VAL A 77 -21.71 -12.96 -18.80
C VAL A 77 -20.59 -13.16 -17.79
N GLU A 78 -19.38 -12.74 -18.15
CA GLU A 78 -18.24 -12.64 -17.23
C GLU A 78 -18.04 -11.18 -16.84
N LEU A 79 -17.77 -10.93 -15.56
CA LEU A 79 -17.53 -9.59 -15.01
C LEU A 79 -16.09 -9.48 -14.52
N LEU A 80 -15.44 -8.37 -14.85
CA LEU A 80 -14.21 -7.92 -14.20
C LEU A 80 -14.61 -6.96 -13.10
N ILE A 81 -14.29 -7.28 -11.86
CA ILE A 81 -14.66 -6.51 -10.68
C ILE A 81 -13.42 -5.94 -9.97
N LEU A 82 -13.56 -4.75 -9.39
CA LEU A 82 -12.66 -4.19 -8.40
C LEU A 82 -13.18 -4.57 -7.02
N THR A 83 -12.32 -5.15 -6.19
CA THR A 83 -12.63 -5.43 -4.78
C THR A 83 -11.93 -4.42 -3.90
N PRO A 84 -12.45 -4.11 -2.70
CA PRO A 84 -11.89 -3.07 -1.81
C PRO A 84 -10.41 -3.28 -1.43
N THR A 85 -9.93 -4.53 -1.47
CA THR A 85 -8.52 -4.85 -1.21
C THR A 85 -7.63 -4.69 -2.42
N LEU A 86 -8.17 -4.59 -3.64
CA LEU A 86 -7.40 -4.42 -4.87
C LEU A 86 -7.07 -2.94 -5.07
N HIS A 87 -6.21 -2.38 -4.21
CA HIS A 87 -5.57 -1.10 -4.53
C HIS A 87 -4.60 -1.38 -5.68
N SER A 88 -5.08 -1.14 -6.89
CA SER A 88 -4.37 -1.41 -8.14
C SER A 88 -3.03 -0.70 -8.16
N ARG A 89 -2.04 -1.49 -8.52
CA ARG A 89 -0.82 -1.06 -9.23
C ARG A 89 -1.16 0.04 -10.24
N GLY A 90 -0.37 1.10 -10.19
CA GLY A 90 -0.39 2.23 -11.12
C GLY A 90 0.54 3.31 -10.60
#